data_AF-X0XHU4-F1
#
_entry.id   AF-X0XHU4-F1
#
_cell.length_a   1.000
_cell.length_b   1.000
_cell.length_c   1.000
_cell.angle_alpha   90.00
_cell.angle_beta   90.00
_cell.angle_gamma   90.00
#
_symmetry.space_group_name_H-M   'P 1'
#
loop_
_entity.id
_entity.type
_entity.pdbx_description
1 polymer ?
#
loop_
_entity_poly.entity_id
_entity_poly.type
_entity_poly.pdbx_seq_one_letter_code
_entity_poly.pdbx_strand_id
1 'polypeptide(L)' 'LDIVFAIDGKDLVYVGKIDIKGNTKTKDVVIRRELRIYPGERFDGNKIRRSKERLYNLGFFEDIYF' A
#
# COMPACT_ATOMS: atom_id res chain seq x y z
N LEU A 1 26.06 -22.26 9.32
CA LEU A 1 26.25 -20.94 8.68
C LEU A 1 25.12 -20.07 9.20
N ASP A 2 25.38 -19.30 10.24
CA ASP A 2 24.34 -18.53 10.93
C ASP A 2 24.24 -17.16 10.27
N ILE A 3 23.15 -16.93 9.55
CA ILE A 3 22.87 -15.64 8.94
C ILE A 3 22.17 -14.78 10.00
N VAL A 4 22.95 -13.87 10.60
CA VAL A 4 22.42 -12.83 11.49
C VAL A 4 21.92 -11.69 10.62
N PHE A 5 20.60 -11.55 10.47
CA PHE A 5 20.00 -10.34 9.91
C PHE A 5 20.01 -9.25 10.99
N ALA A 6 20.97 -8.34 10.93
CA ALA A 6 20.90 -7.08 11.67
C ALA A 6 19.80 -6.22 11.02
N ILE A 7 18.59 -6.26 11.59
CA ILE A 7 17.52 -5.33 11.23
C ILE A 7 17.84 -4.03 11.94
N ASP A 8 18.53 -3.13 11.25
CA ASP A 8 18.64 -1.73 11.67
C ASP A 8 17.22 -1.17 11.77
N GLY A 9 16.84 -0.76 12.98
CA GLY A 9 15.48 -0.37 13.32
C GLY A 9 15.12 0.89 12.56
N LYS A 10 14.58 0.72 11.35
CA LYS A 10 14.14 1.83 10.49
C LYS A 10 13.30 2.80 11.31
N ASP A 11 13.66 4.08 11.22
CA ASP A 11 12.92 5.19 11.79
C ASP A 11 11.41 5.01 11.61
N LEU A 12 10.63 5.44 12.60
CA LEU A 12 9.17 5.41 12.52
C LEU A 12 8.70 6.37 11.41
N VAL A 13 8.54 5.84 10.20
CA VAL A 13 7.98 6.58 9.06
C VAL A 13 6.46 6.54 9.14
N TYR A 14 5.82 7.68 8.91
CA TYR A 14 4.36 7.82 8.86
C TYR A 14 3.90 8.12 7.43
N VAL A 15 2.67 7.73 7.12
CA VAL A 15 2.04 7.97 5.83
C VAL A 15 1.57 9.42 5.79
N GLY A 16 2.14 10.24 4.90
CA GLY A 16 1.76 11.66 4.79
C GLY A 16 0.42 11.86 4.09
N LYS A 17 0.33 11.46 2.82
CA LYS A 17 -0.86 11.60 1.98
C LYS A 17 -0.99 10.43 1.01
N ILE A 18 -2.22 10.17 0.56
CA ILE A 18 -2.52 9.16 -0.45
C ILE A 18 -3.22 9.84 -1.62
N ASP A 19 -2.49 9.99 -2.72
CA ASP A 19 -2.96 10.52 -4.00
C ASP A 19 -3.20 9.35 -4.96
N ILE A 20 -4.40 9.25 -5.52
CA ILE A 20 -4.77 8.22 -6.49
C ILE A 20 -4.78 8.86 -7.87
N LYS A 21 -4.14 8.22 -8.85
CA LYS A 21 -4.01 8.72 -10.22
C LYS A 21 -4.21 7.58 -11.22
N GLY A 22 -4.61 7.92 -12.44
CA GLY A 22 -4.77 6.97 -13.55
C GLY A 22 -6.08 6.18 -13.54
N ASN A 23 -6.94 6.36 -12.54
CA ASN A 23 -8.24 5.69 -12.45
C ASN A 23 -9.31 6.43 -13.27
N THR A 24 -9.31 6.22 -14.59
CA THR A 24 -10.28 6.87 -15.50
C THR A 24 -11.64 6.17 -15.56
N LYS A 25 -11.67 4.84 -15.41
CA LYS A 25 -12.89 4.02 -15.44
C LYS A 25 -13.48 3.73 -14.05
N THR A 26 -12.67 3.84 -13.01
CA THR A 26 -13.02 3.45 -11.64
C THR A 26 -12.99 4.66 -10.72
N LYS A 27 -14.02 4.84 -9.90
CA LYS A 27 -14.07 5.96 -8.94
C LYS A 27 -13.02 5.80 -7.84
N ASP A 28 -12.42 6.90 -7.38
CA ASP A 28 -11.47 6.94 -6.26
C ASP A 28 -11.95 6.17 -5.02
N VAL A 29 -13.24 6.28 -4.69
CA VAL A 29 -13.83 5.63 -3.52
C VAL A 29 -13.71 4.11 -3.56
N VAL A 30 -13.69 3.51 -4.76
CA VAL A 30 -13.52 2.06 -4.95
C VAL A 30 -12.08 1.65 -4.67
N ILE A 31 -11.10 2.49 -5.00
CA ILE A 31 -9.69 2.23 -4.70
C ILE A 31 -9.43 2.46 -3.21
N ARG A 32 -9.90 3.59 -2.66
CA ARG A 32 -9.72 3.95 -1.24
C ARG A 32 -10.24 2.89 -0.27
N ARG A 33 -11.35 2.22 -0.57
CA ARG A 33 -11.91 1.17 0.31
C ARG A 33 -11.06 -0.11 0.35
N GLU A 34 -10.24 -0.36 -0.67
CA GLU A 34 -9.34 -1.53 -0.69
C GLU A 34 -7.99 -1.24 -0.03
N LEU A 35 -7.65 0.04 0.15
CA LEU A 35 -6.44 0.43 0.87
C LEU A 35 -6.60 0.13 2.36
N ARG A 36 -5.57 -0.50 2.92
CA ARG A 36 -5.43 -0.79 4.35
C ARG A 36 -4.52 0.19 5.06
N ILE A 37 -3.98 1.16 4.31
CA ILE A 37 -3.10 2.21 4.80
C ILE A 37 -3.80 3.57 4.73
N TYR A 38 -3.59 4.41 5.75
CA TYR A 38 -4.26 5.70 5.90
C TYR A 38 -3.27 6.83 6.24
N PRO A 39 -3.51 8.07 5.79
CA PRO A 39 -2.72 9.21 6.23
C PRO A 39 -2.64 9.31 7.77
N GLY A 40 -1.47 9.63 8.28
CA GLY A 40 -1.19 9.76 9.71
C GLY A 40 -0.83 8.45 10.42
N GLU A 41 -0.95 7.29 9.76
CA GLU A 41 -0.59 6.02 10.38
C GLU A 41 0.89 5.64 10.15
N ARG A 42 1.43 4.79 11.02
CA ARG A 42 2.78 4.22 10.85
C ARG A 42 2.84 3.38 9.56
N PHE A 43 3.88 3.61 8.78
CA PHE A 43 4.17 2.84 7.58
C PHE A 43 4.36 1.35 7.92
N ASP A 44 3.58 0.50 7.24
CA ASP A 44 3.63 -0.95 7.34
C ASP A 44 3.58 -1.57 5.93
N GLY A 45 4.70 -2.18 5.52
CA GLY A 45 4.82 -2.83 4.22
C GLY A 45 3.81 -3.96 4.01
N ASN A 46 3.37 -4.63 5.08
CA ASN A 46 2.34 -5.67 4.98
C ASN A 46 0.96 -5.10 4.64
N LYS A 47 0.64 -3.88 5.08
CA LYS A 47 -0.59 -3.19 4.71
C LYS A 47 -0.57 -2.78 3.24
N ILE A 48 0.57 -2.29 2.74
CA ILE A 48 0.74 -1.97 1.31
C ILE A 48 0.54 -3.22 0.45
N ARG A 49 1.23 -4.32 0.77
CA ARG A 49 1.09 -5.57 0.02
C ARG A 49 -0.35 -6.09 -0.02
N ARG A 50 -1.03 -6.11 1.14
CA ARG A 50 -2.44 -6.52 1.22
C ARG A 50 -3.38 -5.59 0.44
N SER A 51 -3.10 -4.28 0.42
CA SER A 51 -3.85 -3.31 -0.39
C SER A 51 -3.70 -3.61 -1.88
N LYS A 52 -2.48 -3.92 -2.33
CA LYS A 52 -2.19 -4.32 -3.71
C LYS A 52 -2.93 -5.59 -4.12
N GLU A 53 -2.88 -6.64 -3.28
CA GLU A 53 -3.60 -7.90 -3.50
C GLU A 53 -5.12 -7.68 -3.64
N ARG A 54 -5.73 -6.86 -2.77
CA ARG A 54 -7.17 -6.56 -2.84
C ARG A 54 -7.55 -5.80 -4.10
N LEU A 55 -6.75 -4.83 -4.52
CA LEU A 55 -6.98 -4.10 -5.76
C LEU A 55 -6.89 -5.00 -6.98
N TYR A 56 -5.93 -5.93 -7.03
CA TYR A 56 -5.85 -6.93 -8.11
C TYR A 56 -7.06 -7.86 -8.12
N ASN A 57 -7.54 -8.29 -6.95
CA ASN A 57 -8.72 -9.17 -6.84
C ASN A 57 -10.01 -8.53 -7.35
N LEU A 58 -10.06 -7.20 -7.54
CA LEU A 58 -11.19 -6.55 -8.19
C LEU A 58 -11.26 -6.84 -9.71
N GLY A 59 -10.15 -7.26 -10.33
CA GLY A 59 -10.08 -7.54 -11.77
C GLY A 59 -10.18 -6.30 -12.67
N PHE A 60 -10.05 -5.09 -12.11
CA PHE A 60 -10.18 -3.83 -12.86
C PHE A 60 -8.84 -3.21 -13.28
N PHE A 61 -7.72 -3.69 -12.73
CA PHE A 61 -6.40 -3.07 -12.87
C PHE A 61 -5.38 -4.10 -13.33
N GLU A 62 -4.62 -3.77 -14.38
CA GLU A 62 -3.53 -4.61 -14.91
C GLU A 62 -2.23 -4.35 -14.14
N ASP A 63 -1.89 -3.08 -13.91
CA ASP A 63 -0.67 -2.67 -13.20
C ASP A 63 -0.96 -1.68 -12.07
N ILE A 64 -0.34 -1.91 -10.90
CA ILE A 64 -0.49 -1.09 -9.70
C ILE A 64 0.89 -0.77 -9.13
N TYR A 65 1.17 0.53 -9.02
CA TYR A 65 2.39 1.10 -8.44
C TYR A 65 2.06 1.88 -7.16
N PHE A 66 2.91 1.73 -6.13
CA PHE A 66 2.79 2.36 -4.81
C PHE A 66 3.98 3.26 -4.53
#